data_AF-A0A1F8ZSV9-F1
#
_entry.id   AF-A0A1F8ZSV9-F1
#
_cell.length_a   1.000
_cell.length_b   1.000
_cell.length_c   1.000
_cell.angle_alpha   90.00
_cell.angle_beta   90.00
_cell.angle_gamma   90.00
#
_symmetry.space_group_name_H-M   'P 1'
#
loop_
_entity.id
_entity.type
_entity.pdbx_description
1 polymer ?
#
loop_
_entity_poly.entity_id
_entity_poly.type
_entity_poly.pdbx_seq_one_letter_code
_entity_poly.pdbx_strand_id
1 'polypeptide(L)'
;MAQQTTDQVYVSLIIPAYNEESRIGKSLERIMKFFASEPYVSEVVIVDDGSKDRTMELIRECYGNDRAVRIYQQPRNLGKGEAVKQGMLLGRGEYLFFSDADLSVPIEMLQVFLTHLENGCDVTIGSRQKSGATIEVRQPLYREIMGKTYTKLSNWILDLPIADFTCGFKGFRRRAARELFSRQQLKNWSFDAEILYLAQLKGYQVQELPVRWRNDEGTKVKLWRDVVGSFLGLIQIRFNALMGRYQ
;
A
#
# COMPACT_ATOMS: atom_id res chain seq x y z
N MET A 1 -18.93 18.44 19.88
CA MET A 1 -17.73 18.84 19.12
C MET A 1 -16.55 18.67 20.05
N ALA A 2 -15.84 17.55 19.97
CA ALA A 2 -14.66 17.30 20.80
C ALA A 2 -13.49 18.06 20.18
N GLN A 3 -12.78 18.83 20.99
CA GLN A 3 -11.53 19.50 20.62
C GLN A 3 -10.50 18.43 20.27
N GLN A 4 -10.26 18.21 18.97
CA GLN A 4 -9.12 17.42 18.50
C GLN A 4 -7.85 18.18 18.89
N THR A 5 -7.03 17.55 19.72
CA THR A 5 -5.67 18.00 20.01
C THR A 5 -4.89 18.16 18.71
N THR A 6 -4.47 19.39 18.42
CA THR A 6 -3.81 19.83 17.17
C THR A 6 -2.46 19.17 16.87
N ASP A 7 -1.96 18.28 17.74
CA ASP A 7 -0.67 17.59 17.59
C ASP A 7 -0.78 16.11 17.17
N GLN A 8 -1.99 15.54 17.11
CA GLN A 8 -2.15 14.15 16.71
C GLN A 8 -2.17 14.01 15.18
N VAL A 9 -1.23 13.24 14.63
CA VAL A 9 -1.22 12.90 13.21
C VAL A 9 -2.53 12.19 12.86
N TYR A 10 -3.26 12.76 11.91
CA TYR A 10 -4.54 12.24 11.43
C TYR A 10 -4.32 11.19 10.34
N VAL A 11 -3.47 11.50 9.36
CA VAL A 11 -3.15 10.62 8.22
C VAL A 11 -1.66 10.30 8.17
N SER A 12 -1.31 9.02 8.09
CA SER A 12 0.03 8.59 7.66
C SER A 12 -0.02 8.03 6.25
N LEU A 13 0.83 8.53 5.35
CA LEU A 13 1.05 7.92 4.04
C LEU A 13 2.40 7.19 4.02
N ILE A 14 2.34 5.88 3.80
CA ILE A 14 3.49 5.00 3.71
C ILE A 14 3.89 4.90 2.23
N ILE A 15 5.16 5.21 1.93
CA ILE A 15 5.74 5.09 0.59
C ILE A 15 6.90 4.08 0.65
N PRO A 16 6.69 2.80 0.26
CA PRO A 16 7.80 1.89 0.05
C PRO A 16 8.59 2.32 -1.20
N ALA A 17 9.91 2.35 -1.10
CA ALA A 17 10.80 2.76 -2.18
C ALA A 17 11.92 1.72 -2.39
N TYR A 18 12.19 1.38 -3.65
CA TYR A 18 13.35 0.57 -4.03
C TYR A 18 13.83 0.93 -5.43
N ASN A 19 14.99 1.60 -5.50
CA ASN A 19 15.58 2.09 -6.74
C ASN A 19 14.62 2.99 -7.57
N GLU A 20 14.13 4.05 -6.94
CA GLU A 20 13.15 5.01 -7.45
C GLU A 20 13.74 6.38 -7.76
N GLU A 21 15.06 6.51 -7.97
CA GLU A 21 15.75 7.80 -8.14
C GLU A 21 15.15 8.68 -9.25
N SER A 22 14.59 8.08 -10.30
CA SER A 22 14.02 8.79 -11.45
C SER A 22 12.65 9.40 -11.18
N ARG A 23 11.93 8.96 -10.14
CA ARG A 23 10.54 9.36 -9.87
C ARG A 23 10.28 9.89 -8.46
N ILE A 24 11.03 9.43 -7.46
CA ILE A 24 10.71 9.66 -6.05
C ILE A 24 10.61 11.14 -5.69
N GLY A 25 11.48 11.99 -6.24
CA GLY A 25 11.46 13.43 -5.98
C GLY A 25 10.15 14.10 -6.40
N LYS A 26 9.70 13.84 -7.64
CA LYS A 26 8.44 14.39 -8.18
C LYS A 26 7.21 13.85 -7.43
N SER A 27 7.23 12.56 -7.07
CA SER A 27 6.16 11.95 -6.31
C SER A 27 6.02 12.57 -4.92
N LEU A 28 7.14 12.75 -4.21
CA LEU A 28 7.15 13.38 -2.89
C LEU A 28 6.72 14.84 -2.96
N GLU A 29 7.19 15.60 -3.96
CA GLU A 29 6.74 16.99 -4.14
C GLU A 29 5.21 17.08 -4.27
N ARG A 30 4.61 16.20 -5.08
CA ARG A 30 3.15 16.15 -5.24
C ARG A 30 2.43 15.72 -3.96
N ILE A 31 2.95 14.74 -3.24
CA ILE A 31 2.39 14.30 -1.94
C ILE A 31 2.42 15.44 -0.93
N MET A 32 3.57 16.10 -0.79
CA MET A 32 3.74 17.19 0.17
C MET A 32 2.86 18.39 -0.17
N LYS A 33 2.73 18.74 -1.46
CA LYS A 33 1.81 19.78 -1.91
C LYS A 33 0.35 19.44 -1.62
N PHE A 34 -0.05 18.19 -1.84
CA PHE A 34 -1.39 17.71 -1.48
C PHE A 34 -1.64 17.88 0.02
N PHE A 35 -0.76 17.33 0.86
CA PHE A 35 -0.94 17.39 2.31
C PHE A 35 -0.85 18.80 2.90
N ALA A 36 -0.08 19.71 2.30
CA ALA A 36 -0.05 21.12 2.70
C ALA A 36 -1.39 21.84 2.48
N SER A 37 -2.26 21.32 1.61
CA SER A 37 -3.59 21.86 1.35
C SER A 37 -4.70 21.26 2.22
N GLU A 38 -4.37 20.24 3.02
CA GLU A 38 -5.34 19.52 3.84
C GLU A 38 -5.52 20.16 5.22
N PRO A 39 -6.73 20.10 5.81
CA PRO A 39 -7.03 20.76 7.08
C PRO A 39 -6.53 19.98 8.31
N TYR A 40 -5.86 18.84 8.11
CA TYR A 40 -5.44 17.91 9.15
C TYR A 40 -3.92 17.70 9.15
N VAL A 41 -3.37 17.34 10.31
CA VAL A 41 -1.95 16.99 10.43
C VAL A 41 -1.70 15.64 9.75
N SER A 42 -0.72 15.60 8.86
CA SER A 42 -0.32 14.40 8.13
C SER A 42 1.18 14.12 8.28
N GLU A 43 1.56 12.87 8.07
CA GLU A 43 2.97 12.48 7.94
C GLU A 43 3.17 11.58 6.72
N VAL A 44 4.35 11.63 6.13
CA VAL A 44 4.82 10.70 5.10
C VAL A 44 5.90 9.80 5.70
N VAL A 45 5.65 8.50 5.72
CA VAL A 45 6.62 7.49 6.17
C VAL A 45 7.22 6.82 4.93
N ILE A 46 8.44 7.21 4.60
CA ILE A 46 9.17 6.63 3.47
C ILE A 46 9.96 5.43 4.00
N VAL A 47 9.75 4.26 3.38
CA VAL A 47 10.48 3.03 3.72
C VAL A 47 11.34 2.61 2.55
N ASP A 48 12.64 2.84 2.66
CA ASP A 48 13.61 2.38 1.69
C ASP A 48 13.93 0.90 1.91
N ASP A 49 13.67 0.07 0.91
CA ASP A 49 13.93 -1.37 0.89
C ASP A 49 15.37 -1.67 0.43
N GLY A 50 16.33 -0.90 0.96
CA GLY A 50 17.76 -1.04 0.67
C GLY A 50 18.11 -0.70 -0.77
N SER A 51 17.71 0.50 -1.23
CA SER A 51 18.06 0.98 -2.57
C SER A 51 19.58 1.05 -2.77
N LYS A 52 20.01 0.84 -4.02
CA LYS A 52 21.41 0.88 -4.45
C LYS A 52 21.73 2.04 -5.38
N ASP A 53 20.71 2.79 -5.76
CA ASP A 53 20.80 3.99 -6.59
C ASP A 53 20.71 5.26 -5.70
N ARG A 54 20.49 6.43 -6.30
CA ARG A 54 20.45 7.71 -5.57
C ARG A 54 19.12 7.97 -4.84
N THR A 55 18.20 7.00 -4.75
CA THR A 55 16.87 7.18 -4.11
C THR A 55 16.98 7.79 -2.72
N MET A 56 17.81 7.20 -1.85
CA MET A 56 17.96 7.65 -0.45
C MET A 56 18.69 8.99 -0.32
N GLU A 57 19.64 9.26 -1.22
CA GLU A 57 20.32 10.55 -1.31
C GLU A 57 19.29 11.64 -1.60
N LEU A 58 18.50 11.48 -2.67
CA LEU A 58 17.48 12.44 -3.09
C LEU A 58 16.41 12.67 -2.01
N ILE A 59 15.95 11.61 -1.33
CA ILE A 59 14.98 11.75 -0.23
C ILE A 59 15.57 12.60 0.91
N ARG A 60 16.82 12.35 1.31
CA ARG A 60 17.47 13.08 2.41
C ARG A 60 17.77 14.52 2.05
N GLU A 61 18.22 14.78 0.82
CA GLU A 61 18.49 16.14 0.32
C GLU A 61 17.23 17.01 0.38
N CYS A 62 16.09 16.49 -0.07
CA CYS A 62 14.86 17.27 -0.12
C CYS A 62 14.10 17.31 1.21
N TYR A 63 14.08 16.22 1.98
CA TYR A 63 13.13 16.05 3.10
C TYR A 63 13.78 15.56 4.40
N GLY A 64 15.10 15.45 4.48
CA GLY A 64 15.79 14.91 5.67
C GLY A 64 15.56 15.70 6.97
N ASN A 65 15.20 16.98 6.86
CA ASN A 65 14.89 17.86 7.99
C ASN A 65 13.40 18.21 8.12
N ASP A 66 12.54 17.67 7.25
CA ASP A 66 11.11 17.93 7.26
C ASP A 66 10.44 17.13 8.38
N ARG A 67 9.76 17.81 9.31
CA ARG A 67 9.09 17.15 10.44
C ARG A 67 7.90 16.29 10.03
N ALA A 68 7.31 16.57 8.86
CA ALA A 68 6.21 15.78 8.31
C ALA A 68 6.72 14.53 7.57
N VAL A 69 8.03 14.38 7.35
CA VAL A 69 8.61 13.24 6.65
C VAL A 69 9.45 12.40 7.60
N ARG A 70 9.19 11.10 7.62
CA ARG A 70 9.96 10.11 8.39
C ARG A 70 10.53 9.09 7.45
N ILE A 71 11.83 8.85 7.58
CA ILE A 71 12.58 7.97 6.69
C ILE A 71 13.03 6.76 7.49
N TYR A 72 12.67 5.57 7.02
CA TYR A 72 13.15 4.30 7.56
C TYR A 72 13.90 3.55 6.47
N GLN A 73 15.14 3.17 6.74
CA GLN A 73 15.99 2.46 5.79
C GLN A 73 16.22 1.03 6.25
N GLN A 74 15.84 0.07 5.42
CA GLN A 74 16.13 -1.34 5.66
C GLN A 74 17.60 -1.65 5.28
N PRO A 75 18.23 -2.63 5.96
CA PRO A 75 19.66 -2.94 5.74
C PRO A 75 19.95 -3.53 4.35
N ARG A 76 18.93 -4.07 3.69
CA ARG A 76 18.96 -4.64 2.34
C ARG A 76 17.53 -4.75 1.82
N ASN A 77 17.38 -5.13 0.55
CA ASN A 77 16.09 -5.51 -0.01
C ASN A 77 15.53 -6.76 0.69
N LEU A 78 14.47 -6.55 1.48
CA LEU A 78 13.69 -7.57 2.16
C LEU A 78 12.36 -7.83 1.46
N GLY A 79 11.95 -6.94 0.55
CA GLY A 79 10.78 -7.04 -0.30
C GLY A 79 9.71 -6.02 0.08
N LYS A 80 8.86 -5.68 -0.90
CA LYS A 80 7.80 -4.68 -0.75
C LYS A 80 6.88 -4.94 0.45
N GLY A 81 6.52 -6.19 0.70
CA GLY A 81 5.65 -6.55 1.83
C GLY A 81 6.29 -6.20 3.18
N GLU A 82 7.59 -6.41 3.34
CA GLU A 82 8.30 -5.99 4.55
C GLU A 82 8.37 -4.46 4.64
N ALA A 83 8.69 -3.77 3.54
CA ALA A 83 8.73 -2.31 3.51
C ALA A 83 7.38 -1.69 3.93
N VAL A 84 6.27 -2.18 3.36
CA VAL A 84 4.92 -1.74 3.73
C VAL A 84 4.61 -2.08 5.17
N LYS A 85 4.89 -3.31 5.63
CA LYS A 85 4.68 -3.72 7.03
C LYS A 85 5.38 -2.78 8.01
N GLN A 86 6.67 -2.50 7.79
CA GLN A 86 7.43 -1.59 8.65
C GLN A 86 6.82 -0.19 8.64
N GLY A 87 6.47 0.34 7.47
CA GLY A 87 5.82 1.65 7.36
C GLY A 87 4.49 1.72 8.11
N MET A 88 3.62 0.71 7.92
CA MET A 88 2.31 0.65 8.56
C MET A 88 2.41 0.50 10.09
N LEU A 89 3.45 -0.20 10.58
CA LEU A 89 3.75 -0.29 12.01
C LEU A 89 4.50 0.93 12.57
N LEU A 90 5.11 1.77 11.74
CA LEU A 90 5.75 3.02 12.18
C LEU A 90 4.81 4.22 12.10
N GLY A 91 3.77 4.17 11.26
CA GLY A 91 2.77 5.22 11.10
C GLY A 91 2.02 5.53 12.40
N ARG A 92 1.85 6.83 12.65
CA ARG A 92 1.23 7.43 13.83
C ARG A 92 -0.14 8.03 13.54
N GLY A 93 -0.62 7.94 12.30
CA GLY A 93 -1.89 8.43 11.80
C GLY A 93 -3.06 7.62 12.35
N GLU A 94 -4.20 8.27 12.58
CA GLU A 94 -5.47 7.57 12.86
C GLU A 94 -5.89 6.72 11.66
N TYR A 95 -5.66 7.24 10.47
CA TYR A 95 -5.81 6.56 9.19
C TYR A 95 -4.45 6.38 8.55
N LEU A 96 -4.16 5.16 8.10
CA LEU A 96 -2.88 4.82 7.48
C LEU A 96 -3.15 4.36 6.06
N PHE A 97 -2.38 4.92 5.13
CA PHE A 97 -2.42 4.57 3.73
C PHE A 97 -1.06 4.08 3.29
N PHE A 98 -1.01 3.16 2.34
CA PHE A 98 0.20 3.00 1.55
C PHE A 98 -0.10 3.29 0.08
N SER A 99 0.88 3.85 -0.62
CA SER A 99 0.86 4.07 -2.06
C SER A 99 2.17 3.64 -2.69
N ASP A 100 2.12 3.16 -3.93
CA ASP A 100 3.32 3.01 -4.75
C ASP A 100 4.03 4.36 -4.95
N ALA A 101 5.37 4.33 -4.99
CA ALA A 101 6.23 5.50 -5.13
C ALA A 101 6.06 6.23 -6.47
N ASP A 102 5.39 5.62 -7.45
CA ASP A 102 5.13 6.19 -8.77
C ASP A 102 3.81 6.94 -8.87
N LEU A 103 2.99 6.90 -7.80
CA LEU A 103 1.65 7.50 -7.78
C LEU A 103 0.78 7.05 -8.97
N SER A 104 0.88 5.77 -9.35
CA SER A 104 -0.01 5.16 -10.35
C SER A 104 -1.49 5.41 -10.02
N VAL A 105 -1.82 5.45 -8.73
CA VAL A 105 -3.06 6.08 -8.23
C VAL A 105 -2.71 7.51 -7.79
N PRO A 106 -3.35 8.54 -8.37
CA PRO A 106 -3.12 9.93 -7.98
C PRO A 106 -3.42 10.15 -6.49
N ILE A 107 -2.56 10.90 -5.79
CA ILE A 107 -2.67 11.11 -4.35
C ILE A 107 -4.00 11.75 -3.92
N GLU A 108 -4.63 12.53 -4.82
CA GLU A 108 -5.91 13.18 -4.56
C GLU A 108 -7.05 12.17 -4.34
N MET A 109 -6.90 10.92 -4.80
CA MET A 109 -7.84 9.83 -4.52
C MET A 109 -7.89 9.46 -3.03
N LEU A 110 -6.87 9.82 -2.24
CA LEU A 110 -6.82 9.54 -0.80
C LEU A 110 -8.09 10.01 -0.10
N GLN A 111 -8.65 11.15 -0.47
CA GLN A 111 -9.84 11.72 0.18
C GLN A 111 -11.09 10.86 0.06
N VAL A 112 -11.27 10.23 -1.11
CA VAL A 112 -12.39 9.32 -1.33
C VAL A 112 -12.26 8.13 -0.38
N PHE A 113 -11.05 7.60 -0.23
CA PHE A 113 -10.80 6.45 0.63
C PHE A 113 -10.89 6.82 2.12
N LEU A 114 -10.40 7.99 2.50
CA LEU A 114 -10.47 8.52 3.85
C LEU A 114 -11.93 8.65 4.30
N THR A 115 -12.79 9.25 3.45
CA THR A 115 -14.23 9.36 3.72
C THR A 115 -14.87 8.01 4.07
N HIS A 116 -14.53 6.93 3.35
CA HIS A 116 -15.06 5.60 3.64
C HIS A 116 -14.55 5.04 4.97
N LEU A 117 -13.28 5.28 5.32
CA LEU A 117 -12.73 4.89 6.62
C LEU A 117 -13.34 5.70 7.77
N GLU A 118 -13.60 6.98 7.58
CA GLU A 118 -14.30 7.83 8.56
C GLU A 118 -15.73 7.32 8.80
N ASN A 119 -16.42 6.91 7.73
CA ASN A 119 -17.80 6.42 7.76
C ASN A 119 -18.00 4.99 8.30
N GLY A 120 -16.95 4.33 8.79
CA GLY A 120 -17.08 3.05 9.48
C GLY A 120 -16.26 1.91 8.91
N CYS A 121 -15.77 2.01 7.67
CA CYS A 121 -14.97 0.95 7.08
C CYS A 121 -13.62 0.82 7.78
N ASP A 122 -13.12 -0.41 7.89
CA ASP A 122 -11.84 -0.68 8.54
C ASP A 122 -10.67 -0.66 7.55
N VAL A 123 -10.94 -1.11 6.32
CA VAL A 123 -9.98 -1.22 5.23
C VAL A 123 -10.62 -0.72 3.94
N THR A 124 -9.91 0.10 3.18
CA THR A 124 -10.27 0.52 1.83
C THR A 124 -9.20 0.08 0.85
N ILE A 125 -9.60 -0.47 -0.29
CA ILE A 125 -8.65 -0.88 -1.34
C ILE A 125 -9.04 -0.33 -2.69
N GLY A 126 -8.04 0.09 -3.45
CA GLY A 126 -8.25 0.56 -4.81
C GLY A 126 -8.50 -0.60 -5.75
N SER A 127 -9.38 -0.38 -6.72
CA SER A 127 -9.69 -1.39 -7.72
C SER A 127 -9.77 -0.79 -9.11
N ARG A 128 -8.96 -1.34 -10.02
CA ARG A 128 -9.02 -1.02 -11.45
C ARG A 128 -10.15 -1.75 -12.18
N GLN A 129 -10.83 -2.66 -11.48
CA GLN A 129 -11.86 -3.55 -12.04
C GLN A 129 -13.29 -3.19 -11.59
N LYS A 130 -13.44 -2.28 -10.62
CA LYS A 130 -14.76 -1.77 -10.21
C LYS A 130 -15.35 -0.81 -11.24
N SER A 131 -16.68 -0.78 -11.32
CA SER A 131 -17.40 0.22 -12.11
C SER A 131 -17.03 1.63 -11.64
N GLY A 132 -16.77 2.53 -12.59
CA GLY A 132 -16.26 3.89 -12.33
C GLY A 132 -14.74 4.03 -12.31
N ALA A 133 -13.98 2.92 -12.37
CA ALA A 133 -12.52 3.01 -12.50
C ALA A 133 -12.12 3.53 -13.89
N THR A 134 -11.10 4.38 -13.93
CA THR A 134 -10.57 4.96 -15.18
C THR A 134 -9.11 4.61 -15.34
N ILE A 135 -8.76 3.96 -16.46
CA ILE A 135 -7.37 3.63 -16.80
C ILE A 135 -6.89 4.65 -17.82
N GLU A 136 -6.13 5.65 -17.38
CA GLU A 136 -5.66 6.76 -18.22
C GLU A 136 -4.57 6.32 -19.20
N VAL A 137 -3.63 5.52 -18.72
CA VAL A 137 -2.58 4.88 -19.53
C VAL A 137 -2.63 3.40 -19.25
N ARG A 138 -2.87 2.61 -20.29
CA ARG A 138 -2.98 1.15 -20.17
C ARG A 138 -1.61 0.51 -20.01
N GLN A 139 -1.59 -0.56 -19.23
CA GLN A 139 -0.45 -1.47 -19.18
C GLN A 139 -0.52 -2.48 -20.33
N PRO A 140 0.58 -3.17 -20.67
CA PRO A 140 0.54 -4.23 -21.67
C PRO A 140 -0.50 -5.32 -21.35
N LEU A 141 -1.20 -5.82 -22.38
CA LEU A 141 -2.30 -6.78 -22.23
C LEU A 141 -1.92 -8.03 -21.43
N TYR A 142 -0.70 -8.54 -21.61
CA TYR A 142 -0.23 -9.72 -20.87
C TYR A 142 -0.22 -9.48 -19.35
N ARG A 143 0.07 -8.25 -18.89
CA ARG A 143 0.03 -7.88 -17.47
C ARG A 143 -1.39 -7.76 -16.94
N GLU A 144 -2.31 -7.23 -17.75
CA GLU A 144 -3.73 -7.20 -17.40
C GLU A 144 -4.29 -8.61 -17.21
N ILE A 145 -3.97 -9.52 -18.15
CA ILE A 145 -4.36 -10.92 -18.07
C ILE A 145 -3.74 -11.57 -16.84
N MET A 146 -2.44 -11.35 -16.57
CA MET A 146 -1.78 -11.89 -15.38
C MET A 146 -2.42 -11.39 -14.08
N GLY A 147 -2.73 -10.10 -13.96
CA GLY A 147 -3.40 -9.53 -12.79
C GLY A 147 -4.79 -10.11 -12.57
N LYS A 148 -5.57 -10.28 -13.65
CA LYS A 148 -6.90 -10.92 -13.61
C LYS A 148 -6.80 -12.39 -13.20
N THR A 149 -5.83 -13.13 -13.73
CA THR A 149 -5.57 -14.53 -13.36
C THR A 149 -5.15 -14.66 -11.90
N TYR A 150 -4.24 -13.79 -11.44
CA TYR A 150 -3.84 -13.75 -10.03
C TYR A 150 -5.02 -13.45 -9.11
N THR A 151 -5.89 -12.51 -9.49
CA THR A 151 -7.11 -12.19 -8.73
C THR A 151 -8.03 -13.40 -8.63
N LYS A 152 -8.31 -14.08 -9.76
CA LYS A 152 -9.15 -15.29 -9.77
C LYS A 152 -8.58 -16.41 -8.90
N LEU A 153 -7.28 -16.67 -9.01
CA LEU A 153 -6.59 -17.67 -8.19
C LEU A 153 -6.60 -17.30 -6.71
N SER A 154 -6.38 -16.03 -6.38
CA SER A 154 -6.42 -15.54 -5.00
C SER A 154 -7.80 -15.72 -4.39
N ASN A 155 -8.87 -15.33 -5.10
CA ASN A 155 -10.24 -15.54 -4.64
C ASN A 155 -10.56 -17.03 -4.46
N TRP A 156 -10.17 -17.88 -5.41
CA TRP A 156 -10.43 -19.32 -5.33
C TRP A 156 -9.66 -19.98 -4.18
N ILE A 157 -8.37 -19.70 -4.06
CA ILE A 157 -7.52 -20.32 -3.04
C ILE A 157 -7.87 -19.77 -1.67
N LEU A 158 -8.03 -18.45 -1.51
CA LEU A 158 -8.22 -17.78 -0.22
C LEU A 158 -9.68 -17.58 0.19
N ASP A 159 -10.62 -17.91 -0.69
CA ASP A 159 -12.07 -17.73 -0.49
C ASP A 159 -12.41 -16.27 -0.14
N LEU A 160 -12.00 -15.37 -1.02
CA LEU A 160 -12.16 -13.92 -0.86
C LEU A 160 -13.06 -13.35 -1.97
N PRO A 161 -13.87 -12.31 -1.69
CA PRO A 161 -14.70 -11.64 -2.68
C PRO A 161 -14.06 -10.33 -3.18
N ILE A 162 -12.79 -10.36 -3.61
CA ILE A 162 -12.04 -9.14 -3.98
C ILE A 162 -11.82 -9.04 -5.49
N ALA A 163 -12.15 -7.89 -6.08
CA ALA A 163 -11.98 -7.64 -7.50
C ALA A 163 -10.56 -7.24 -7.90
N ASP A 164 -9.76 -6.61 -7.04
CA ASP A 164 -8.36 -6.26 -7.36
C ASP A 164 -7.44 -6.25 -6.13
N PHE A 165 -6.67 -7.32 -5.95
CA PHE A 165 -5.67 -7.41 -4.89
C PHE A 165 -4.45 -6.52 -5.12
N THR A 166 -4.12 -6.28 -6.39
CA THR A 166 -2.79 -5.81 -6.81
C THR A 166 -2.70 -4.31 -7.01
N CYS A 167 -3.77 -3.57 -6.70
CA CYS A 167 -3.72 -2.12 -6.69
C CYS A 167 -2.85 -1.65 -5.52
N GLY A 168 -1.80 -0.88 -5.80
CA GLY A 168 -0.85 -0.39 -4.81
C GLY A 168 -1.33 0.76 -3.94
N PHE A 169 -2.64 1.00 -3.85
CA PHE A 169 -3.23 2.06 -3.01
C PHE A 169 -4.30 1.46 -2.09
N LYS A 170 -4.04 1.49 -0.78
CA LYS A 170 -4.94 0.95 0.25
C LYS A 170 -4.90 1.82 1.51
N GLY A 171 -6.04 1.92 2.18
CA GLY A 171 -6.23 2.66 3.42
C GLY A 171 -6.73 1.77 4.55
N PHE A 172 -6.37 2.11 5.78
CA PHE A 172 -6.66 1.33 6.97
C PHE A 172 -6.94 2.26 8.14
N ARG A 173 -7.91 1.91 8.99
CA ARG A 173 -7.97 2.45 10.35
C ARG A 173 -6.77 1.95 11.15
N ARG A 174 -6.24 2.77 12.08
CA ARG A 174 -5.07 2.41 12.91
C ARG A 174 -5.21 1.05 13.57
N ARG A 175 -6.38 0.76 14.16
CA ARG A 175 -6.63 -0.53 14.81
C ARG A 175 -6.45 -1.70 13.84
N ALA A 176 -7.09 -1.64 12.68
CA ALA A 176 -6.97 -2.67 11.65
C ALA A 176 -5.52 -2.78 11.15
N ALA A 177 -4.86 -1.66 10.83
CA ALA A 177 -3.47 -1.66 10.41
C ALA A 177 -2.56 -2.37 11.43
N ARG A 178 -2.67 -2.02 12.71
CA ARG A 178 -1.84 -2.61 13.77
C ARG A 178 -2.08 -4.10 13.91
N GLU A 179 -3.33 -4.55 13.86
CA GLU A 179 -3.67 -5.96 14.02
C GLU A 179 -3.21 -6.81 12.82
N LEU A 180 -3.42 -6.31 11.60
CA LEU A 180 -3.15 -7.03 10.36
C LEU A 180 -1.65 -7.09 10.06
N PHE A 181 -0.96 -5.94 10.07
CA PHE A 181 0.45 -5.87 9.72
C PHE A 181 1.37 -6.47 10.79
N SER A 182 0.95 -6.55 12.06
CA SER A 182 1.70 -7.30 13.08
C SER A 182 1.70 -8.81 12.85
N ARG A 183 0.64 -9.33 12.21
CA ARG A 183 0.48 -10.77 11.88
C ARG A 183 1.01 -11.16 10.52
N GLN A 184 1.21 -10.20 9.62
CA GLN A 184 1.78 -10.42 8.30
C GLN A 184 3.10 -11.19 8.38
N GLN A 185 3.21 -12.29 7.63
CA GLN A 185 4.40 -13.13 7.54
C GLN A 185 5.12 -12.97 6.21
N LEU A 186 4.39 -12.71 5.12
CA LEU A 186 4.97 -12.61 3.79
C LEU A 186 5.63 -11.25 3.57
N LYS A 187 6.80 -11.27 2.95
CA LYS A 187 7.62 -10.07 2.68
C LYS A 187 7.62 -9.65 1.20
N ASN A 188 7.13 -10.53 0.33
CA ASN A 188 7.08 -10.32 -1.11
C ASN A 188 5.72 -9.72 -1.52
N TRP A 189 5.44 -9.66 -2.82
CA TRP A 189 4.19 -9.13 -3.40
C TRP A 189 2.90 -9.82 -2.93
N SER A 190 2.96 -11.05 -2.40
CA SER A 190 1.78 -11.75 -1.88
C SER A 190 1.22 -11.14 -0.60
N PHE A 191 1.94 -10.25 0.06
CA PHE A 191 1.49 -9.60 1.29
C PHE A 191 0.12 -8.91 1.09
N ASP A 192 -0.16 -8.39 -0.11
CA ASP A 192 -1.46 -7.77 -0.43
C ASP A 192 -2.62 -8.76 -0.25
N ALA A 193 -2.45 -10.00 -0.72
CA ALA A 193 -3.45 -11.05 -0.56
C ALA A 193 -3.49 -11.56 0.89
N GLU A 194 -2.35 -11.64 1.57
CA GLU A 194 -2.27 -12.03 2.98
C GLU A 194 -3.02 -11.05 3.88
N ILE A 195 -2.80 -9.76 3.72
CA ILE A 195 -3.45 -8.73 4.54
C ILE A 195 -4.96 -8.72 4.34
N LEU A 196 -5.45 -8.91 3.12
CA LEU A 196 -6.89 -8.99 2.86
C LEU A 196 -7.51 -10.29 3.35
N TYR A 197 -6.76 -11.40 3.29
CA TYR A 197 -7.17 -12.64 3.92
C TYR A 197 -7.26 -12.51 5.45
N LEU A 198 -6.27 -11.87 6.07
CA LEU A 198 -6.29 -11.57 7.51
C LEU A 198 -7.44 -10.64 7.88
N ALA A 199 -7.76 -9.65 7.06
CA ALA A 199 -8.89 -8.75 7.28
C ALA A 199 -10.20 -9.54 7.34
N GLN A 200 -10.45 -10.44 6.37
CA GLN A 200 -11.62 -11.31 6.40
C GLN A 200 -11.61 -12.25 7.62
N LEU A 201 -10.45 -12.88 7.92
CA LEU A 201 -10.31 -13.80 9.04
C LEU A 201 -10.61 -13.14 10.40
N LYS A 202 -10.28 -11.85 10.55
CA LYS A 202 -10.53 -11.05 11.76
C LYS A 202 -11.87 -10.30 11.73
N GLY A 203 -12.66 -10.46 10.68
CA GLY A 203 -13.98 -9.83 10.56
C GLY A 203 -13.96 -8.33 10.28
N TYR A 204 -12.86 -7.80 9.73
CA TYR A 204 -12.75 -6.39 9.34
C TYR A 204 -13.52 -6.11 8.05
N GLN A 205 -14.20 -4.96 7.99
CA GLN A 205 -14.93 -4.55 6.81
C GLN A 205 -13.97 -3.98 5.75
N VAL A 206 -13.88 -4.67 4.61
CA VAL A 206 -13.07 -4.26 3.46
C VAL A 206 -13.97 -3.65 2.38
N GLN A 207 -13.71 -2.40 2.02
CA GLN A 207 -14.41 -1.70 0.94
C GLN A 207 -13.50 -1.53 -0.27
N GLU A 208 -13.93 -2.06 -1.41
CA GLU A 208 -13.28 -1.82 -2.71
C GLU A 208 -13.81 -0.54 -3.36
N LEU A 209 -12.90 0.35 -3.78
CA LEU A 209 -13.23 1.63 -4.38
C LEU A 209 -12.64 1.72 -5.80
N PRO A 210 -13.39 2.24 -6.78
CA PRO A 210 -12.86 2.48 -8.12
C PRO A 210 -11.73 3.51 -8.06
N VAL A 211 -10.66 3.28 -8.83
CA VAL A 211 -9.54 4.22 -8.92
C VAL A 211 -9.40 4.81 -10.31
N ARG A 212 -8.88 6.04 -10.34
CA ARG A 212 -8.17 6.55 -11.50
C ARG A 212 -6.75 6.01 -11.44
N TRP A 213 -6.34 5.30 -12.47
CA TRP A 213 -5.06 4.61 -12.50
C TRP A 213 -4.32 4.89 -13.80
N ARG A 214 -3.02 5.14 -13.68
CA ARG A 214 -2.13 5.39 -14.82
C ARG A 214 -0.95 4.43 -14.75
N ASN A 215 -0.70 3.71 -15.84
CA ASN A 215 0.51 2.88 -15.95
C ASN A 215 1.75 3.77 -16.04
N ASP A 216 2.74 3.48 -15.20
CA ASP A 216 4.10 3.98 -15.36
C ASP A 216 4.98 2.94 -16.08
N GLU A 217 5.81 3.38 -17.03
CA GLU A 217 6.63 2.50 -17.86
C GLU A 217 7.78 1.83 -17.08
N GLY A 218 8.24 2.42 -15.98
CA GLY A 218 9.40 1.96 -15.20
C GLY A 218 9.08 0.93 -14.12
N THR A 219 8.15 0.03 -14.38
CA THR A 219 7.74 -1.05 -13.48
C THR A 219 8.90 -1.94 -13.00
N LYS A 220 8.95 -2.21 -11.70
CA LYS A 220 9.99 -3.05 -11.06
C LYS A 220 9.62 -4.53 -10.92
N VAL A 221 8.41 -4.90 -11.35
CA VAL A 221 7.90 -6.28 -11.26
C VAL A 221 8.69 -7.19 -12.21
N LYS A 222 9.42 -8.16 -11.64
CA LYS A 222 10.14 -9.19 -12.37
C LYS A 222 9.21 -10.37 -12.65
N LEU A 223 8.52 -10.29 -13.79
CA LEU A 223 7.40 -11.15 -14.19
C LEU A 223 7.52 -12.61 -13.72
N TRP A 224 8.55 -13.35 -14.13
CA TRP A 224 8.64 -14.78 -13.80
C TRP A 224 8.85 -15.09 -12.32
N ARG A 225 9.79 -14.39 -11.68
CA ARG A 225 10.11 -14.60 -10.26
C ARG A 225 8.93 -14.18 -9.38
N ASP A 226 8.33 -13.04 -9.69
CA ASP A 226 7.28 -12.46 -8.87
C ASP A 226 5.95 -13.20 -9.07
N VAL A 227 5.65 -13.70 -10.26
CA VAL A 227 4.45 -14.54 -10.50
C VAL A 227 4.53 -15.86 -9.74
N VAL A 228 5.65 -16.59 -9.86
CA VAL A 228 5.85 -17.87 -9.14
C VAL A 228 5.86 -17.64 -7.63
N GLY A 229 6.60 -16.63 -7.18
CA GLY A 229 6.63 -16.24 -5.78
C GLY A 229 5.25 -15.86 -5.25
N SER A 230 4.45 -15.17 -6.07
CA SER A 230 3.10 -14.74 -5.69
C SER A 230 2.14 -15.93 -5.52
N PHE A 231 2.20 -16.90 -6.44
CA PHE A 231 1.40 -18.11 -6.38
C PHE A 231 1.76 -18.98 -5.17
N LEU A 232 3.05 -19.24 -4.93
CA LEU A 232 3.51 -19.97 -3.74
C LEU A 232 3.10 -19.25 -2.45
N GLY A 233 3.09 -17.91 -2.47
CA GLY A 233 2.58 -17.11 -1.36
C GLY A 233 1.10 -17.39 -1.04
N LEU A 234 0.23 -17.57 -2.04
CA LEU A 234 -1.19 -17.92 -1.79
C LEU A 234 -1.33 -19.25 -1.03
N ILE A 235 -0.53 -20.25 -1.41
CA ILE A 235 -0.51 -21.55 -0.73
C ILE A 235 0.05 -21.38 0.69
N GLN A 236 1.12 -20.60 0.85
CA GLN A 236 1.72 -20.30 2.15
C GLN A 236 0.72 -19.59 3.08
N ILE A 237 -0.14 -18.71 2.57
CA ILE A 237 -1.18 -18.04 3.37
C ILE A 237 -2.13 -19.07 3.97
N ARG A 238 -2.66 -20.00 3.17
CA ARG A 238 -3.53 -21.08 3.66
C ARG A 238 -2.82 -21.96 4.67
N PHE A 239 -1.59 -22.36 4.38
CA PHE A 239 -0.80 -23.18 5.29
C PHE A 239 -0.57 -22.46 6.63
N ASN A 240 -0.19 -21.18 6.62
CA ASN A 240 -0.02 -20.39 7.84
C ASN A 240 -1.31 -20.30 8.65
N ALA A 241 -2.47 -20.15 7.99
CA ALA A 241 -3.76 -20.12 8.64
C ALA A 241 -4.09 -21.45 9.33
N LEU A 242 -3.90 -22.58 8.63
CA LEU A 242 -4.11 -23.92 9.18
C LEU A 242 -3.17 -24.22 10.36
N MET A 243 -1.94 -23.70 10.31
CA MET A 243 -0.95 -23.84 11.38
C MET A 243 -1.13 -22.85 12.53
N GLY A 244 -2.18 -22.02 12.53
CA GLY A 244 -2.45 -21.06 13.61
C GLY A 244 -1.45 -19.90 13.71
N ARG A 245 -0.65 -19.64 12.67
CA ARG A 245 0.40 -18.59 12.69
C ARG A 245 -0.14 -17.15 12.65
N TYR A 246 -1.45 -16.99 12.49
CA TYR A 246 -2.15 -15.71 12.45
C TYR A 246 -3.00 -15.42 13.69
N GLN A 247 -2.87 -16.24 14.75
CA GLN A 247 -3.57 -16.00 16.01
C GLN A 247 -3.09 -14.69 16.65
#